data_AF-A0A8H4UDM5-F1
#
_entry.id   AF-A0A8H4UDM5-F1
#
_cell.length_a   1.000
_cell.length_b   1.000
_cell.length_c   1.000
_cell.angle_alpha   90.00
_cell.angle_beta   90.00
_cell.angle_gamma   90.00
#
_symmetry.space_group_name_H-M   'P 1'
#
loop_
_entity.id
_entity.type
_entity.pdbx_description
1 polymer ?
#
loop_
_entity_poly.entity_id
_entity_poly.type
_entity_poly.pdbx_seq_one_letter_code
_entity_poly.pdbx_strand_id
1 'polypeptide(L)'
;MLSVVIHDKDLYGYISTTEASIPMMQMFALIPWLIRLLQSPLCKAMMPSERDAVGLGPIIAIAKRVFVERYGHSALVRKYMLGSFVRHGLEQKEAEAESLVQIIAGSDTTATALRTVIAHVATSPNIYKRLQNEIDTATADGLVSSPVADLEARQLLYLQACIKESFCMWPPISGIMPRISDSDAIVCGVRIPAGTNVAWSARAVMRNHDAFGLDADIFEPDRWLNADSGRFQTMENSIDLCFGQGKWGCLGRPIALIELNKMVVELFRR
;
A
#
# COMPACT_ATOMS: atom_id res chain seq x y z
N MET A 1 -6.06 -0.22 -18.83
CA MET A 1 -5.78 -0.68 -17.46
C MET A 1 -5.00 -1.97 -17.62
N LEU A 2 -3.76 -2.03 -17.14
CA LEU A 2 -2.93 -3.24 -17.21
C LEU A 2 -3.59 -4.30 -16.32
N SER A 3 -4.35 -5.21 -16.90
CA SER A 3 -4.81 -6.40 -16.19
C SER A 3 -3.68 -7.42 -16.30
N VAL A 4 -2.86 -7.53 -15.24
CA VAL A 4 -1.85 -8.61 -15.09
C VAL A 4 -2.49 -9.98 -14.85
N VAL A 5 -3.82 -10.02 -14.76
CA VAL A 5 -4.64 -11.22 -14.71
C VAL A 5 -5.72 -11.12 -15.78
N ILE A 6 -5.72 -12.03 -16.76
CA ILE A 6 -6.82 -12.21 -17.71
C ILE A 6 -7.22 -13.68 -17.63
N HIS A 7 -8.50 -13.98 -17.41
CA HIS A 7 -9.03 -15.34 -17.19
C HIS A 7 -8.36 -16.09 -16.03
N ASP A 8 -8.10 -15.41 -14.90
CA ASP A 8 -7.44 -15.98 -13.71
C ASP A 8 -6.05 -16.59 -13.95
N LYS A 9 -5.37 -16.20 -15.03
CA LYS A 9 -4.00 -16.63 -15.32
C LYS A 9 -3.00 -15.52 -15.00
N ASP A 10 -1.90 -15.90 -14.31
CA ASP A 10 -0.73 -15.04 -14.06
C ASP A 10 -0.05 -14.73 -15.40
N LEU A 11 -0.40 -13.60 -16.00
CA LEU A 11 0.17 -13.20 -17.27
C LEU A 11 1.64 -12.86 -17.08
N TYR A 12 2.49 -13.45 -17.93
CA TYR A 12 3.95 -13.26 -17.93
C TYR A 12 4.68 -13.77 -16.68
N GLY A 13 4.01 -14.58 -15.84
CA GLY A 13 4.59 -15.07 -14.59
C GLY A 13 4.93 -13.96 -13.60
N TYR A 14 4.21 -12.84 -13.67
CA TYR A 14 4.51 -11.65 -12.86
C TYR A 14 4.36 -11.94 -11.37
N ILE A 15 3.25 -12.57 -10.96
CA ILE A 15 2.95 -12.86 -9.55
C ILE A 15 3.98 -13.85 -9.01
N SER A 16 4.16 -14.98 -9.70
CA SER A 16 5.11 -16.04 -9.29
C SER A 16 6.56 -15.55 -9.21
N THR A 17 7.01 -14.75 -10.18
CA THR A 17 8.36 -14.17 -10.16
C THR A 17 8.52 -13.17 -9.02
N THR A 18 7.51 -12.35 -8.76
CA THR A 18 7.52 -11.35 -7.70
C THR A 18 7.56 -12.00 -6.32
N GLU A 19 6.72 -13.01 -6.08
CA GLU A 19 6.71 -13.76 -4.81
C GLU A 19 8.05 -14.45 -4.51
N ALA A 20 8.70 -15.03 -5.53
CA ALA A 20 10.02 -15.64 -5.35
C ALA A 20 11.12 -14.59 -5.11
N SER A 21 11.02 -13.43 -5.77
CA SER A 21 12.09 -12.42 -5.78
C SER A 21 12.06 -11.48 -4.57
N ILE A 22 10.89 -11.13 -4.05
CA ILE A 22 10.73 -10.15 -2.96
C ILE A 22 11.47 -10.56 -1.68
N PRO A 23 11.36 -11.80 -1.15
CA PRO A 23 12.07 -12.19 0.07
C PRO A 23 13.59 -12.10 -0.07
N MET A 24 14.12 -12.49 -1.24
CA MET A 24 15.55 -12.36 -1.55
C MET A 24 15.97 -10.90 -1.61
N MET A 25 15.18 -10.05 -2.30
CA MET A 25 15.45 -8.62 -2.40
C MET A 25 15.42 -7.94 -1.03
N GLN A 26 14.44 -8.26 -0.19
CA GLN A 26 14.34 -7.73 1.19
C GLN A 26 15.54 -8.13 2.04
N MET A 27 15.97 -9.39 1.97
CA MET A 27 17.15 -9.86 2.69
C MET A 27 18.40 -9.08 2.27
N PHE A 28 18.61 -8.89 0.97
CA PHE A 28 19.75 -8.14 0.45
C PHE A 28 19.67 -6.64 0.77
N ALA A 29 18.48 -6.06 0.80
CA ALA A 29 18.24 -4.65 1.13
C ALA A 29 18.57 -4.32 2.60
N LEU A 30 18.69 -5.31 3.48
CA LEU A 30 19.06 -5.11 4.88
C LEU A 30 20.57 -5.22 5.14
N ILE A 31 21.36 -5.53 4.12
CA ILE A 31 22.82 -5.70 4.22
C ILE A 31 23.49 -4.52 3.51
N PRO A 32 23.95 -3.46 4.23
CA PRO A 32 24.36 -2.20 3.61
C PRO A 32 25.51 -2.33 2.61
N TRP A 33 26.47 -3.23 2.86
CA TRP A 33 27.59 -3.46 1.95
C TRP A 33 27.15 -4.18 0.67
N LEU A 34 26.11 -5.03 0.76
CA LEU A 34 25.59 -5.77 -0.37
C LEU A 34 24.74 -4.89 -1.28
N ILE A 35 23.99 -3.93 -0.73
CA ILE A 35 23.36 -2.86 -1.53
C ILE A 35 24.41 -2.10 -2.34
N ARG A 36 25.53 -1.71 -1.70
CA ARG A 36 26.62 -1.01 -2.41
C ARG A 36 27.21 -1.87 -3.54
N LEU A 37 27.30 -3.18 -3.34
CA LEU A 37 27.74 -4.13 -4.36
C LEU A 37 26.73 -4.23 -5.51
N LEU A 38 25.44 -4.36 -5.20
CA LEU A 38 24.36 -4.43 -6.19
C LEU A 38 24.22 -3.14 -7.01
N GLN A 39 24.54 -1.99 -6.41
CA GLN A 39 24.57 -0.69 -7.10
C GLN A 39 25.83 -0.46 -7.94
N SER A 40 26.80 -1.39 -7.91
CA SER A 40 28.00 -1.30 -8.74
C SER A 40 27.66 -1.36 -10.24
N PRO A 41 28.50 -0.77 -11.12
CA PRO A 41 28.26 -0.79 -12.56
C PRO A 41 28.10 -2.21 -13.14
N LEU A 42 28.77 -3.19 -12.55
CA LEU A 42 28.73 -4.59 -12.98
C LEU A 42 27.38 -5.24 -12.66
N CYS A 43 26.87 -5.05 -11.43
CA CYS A 43 25.57 -5.59 -11.03
C CYS A 43 24.40 -4.83 -11.65
N LYS A 44 24.55 -3.53 -11.95
CA LYS A 44 23.56 -2.77 -12.73
C LYS A 44 23.30 -3.37 -14.11
N ALA A 45 24.31 -3.97 -14.74
CA ALA A 45 24.16 -4.65 -16.03
C ALA A 45 23.38 -5.97 -15.94
N MET A 46 23.24 -6.54 -14.73
CA MET A 46 22.46 -7.75 -14.44
C MET A 46 21.04 -7.44 -13.94
N MET A 47 20.66 -6.17 -13.79
CA MET A 47 19.30 -5.81 -13.38
C MET A 47 18.27 -6.10 -14.49
N PRO A 48 17.00 -6.35 -14.12
CA PRO A 48 15.95 -6.64 -15.08
C PRO A 48 15.84 -5.56 -16.16
N SER A 49 15.71 -6.01 -17.40
CA SER A 49 15.68 -5.19 -18.61
C SER A 49 14.32 -5.30 -19.28
N GLU A 50 13.98 -4.28 -20.07
CA GLU A 50 12.83 -4.29 -21.00
C GLU A 50 12.84 -5.46 -21.99
N ARG A 51 13.99 -6.10 -22.17
CA ARG A 51 14.20 -7.24 -23.08
C ARG A 51 13.91 -8.57 -22.42
N ASP A 52 13.68 -8.60 -21.10
CA ASP A 52 13.37 -9.83 -20.40
C ASP A 52 11.95 -10.29 -20.78
N ALA A 53 11.84 -11.55 -21.20
CA ALA A 53 10.57 -12.12 -21.68
C ALA A 53 9.58 -12.44 -20.54
N VAL A 54 10.03 -12.38 -19.28
CA VAL A 54 9.30 -12.81 -18.09
C VAL A 54 9.52 -11.84 -16.92
N GLY A 55 8.63 -11.85 -15.93
CA GLY A 55 8.76 -11.03 -14.72
C GLY A 55 8.52 -9.53 -14.96
N LEU A 56 9.46 -8.68 -14.56
CA LEU A 56 9.32 -7.22 -14.69
C LEU A 56 9.55 -6.71 -16.13
N GLY A 57 10.23 -7.47 -17.00
CA GLY A 57 10.56 -7.05 -18.36
C GLY A 57 9.35 -6.65 -19.22
N PRO A 58 8.28 -7.46 -19.28
CA PRO A 58 7.05 -7.10 -19.99
C PRO A 58 6.34 -5.87 -19.42
N ILE A 59 6.38 -5.65 -18.10
CA ILE A 59 5.82 -4.43 -17.47
C ILE A 59 6.65 -3.20 -17.84
N ILE A 60 7.98 -3.31 -17.80
CA ILE A 60 8.90 -2.26 -18.23
C ILE A 60 8.68 -1.93 -19.72
N ALA A 61 8.50 -2.93 -20.57
CA ALA A 61 8.24 -2.75 -22.00
C ALA A 61 6.88 -2.08 -22.27
N ILE A 62 5.82 -2.47 -21.55
CA ILE A 62 4.50 -1.84 -21.68
C ILE A 62 4.56 -0.39 -21.18
N ALA A 63 5.20 -0.14 -20.04
CA ALA A 63 5.41 1.22 -19.54
C ALA A 63 6.12 2.06 -20.61
N LYS A 64 7.24 1.58 -21.15
CA LYS A 64 7.97 2.30 -22.22
C LYS A 64 7.15 2.58 -23.47
N ARG A 65 6.35 1.63 -23.96
CA ARG A 65 5.44 1.87 -25.09
C ARG A 65 4.42 2.97 -24.79
N VAL A 66 3.84 2.94 -23.59
CA VAL A 66 2.93 3.98 -23.09
C VAL A 66 3.63 5.35 -23.05
N PHE A 67 4.93 5.42 -22.71
CA PHE A 67 5.69 6.67 -22.66
C PHE A 67 6.14 7.22 -24.01
N VAL A 68 6.58 6.37 -24.93
CA VAL A 68 6.99 6.78 -26.29
C VAL A 68 5.85 7.45 -27.05
N GLU A 69 4.61 6.95 -26.91
CA GLU A 69 3.42 7.56 -27.51
C GLU A 69 3.05 8.92 -26.90
N ARG A 70 3.54 9.22 -25.68
CA ARG A 70 3.11 10.39 -24.89
C ARG A 70 4.13 11.54 -24.87
N TYR A 71 5.42 11.25 -25.03
CA TYR A 71 6.51 12.23 -25.15
C TYR A 71 6.90 12.55 -26.61
N GLY A 72 6.21 11.96 -27.61
CA GLY A 72 6.41 12.28 -29.03
C GLY A 72 5.98 13.70 -29.44
N HIS A 73 6.13 14.06 -30.73
CA HIS A 73 5.96 15.42 -31.30
C HIS A 73 4.59 16.10 -31.10
N SER A 74 3.64 15.43 -30.44
CA SER A 74 2.34 15.99 -30.05
C SER A 74 2.03 15.55 -28.63
N ALA A 75 2.70 16.16 -27.65
CA ALA A 75 2.49 15.88 -26.24
C ALA A 75 1.02 16.12 -25.87
N LEU A 76 0.25 15.04 -25.67
CA LEU A 76 -1.11 15.10 -25.19
C LEU A 76 -1.07 15.45 -23.69
N VAL A 77 -1.04 16.74 -23.37
CA VAL A 77 -1.13 17.23 -21.99
C VAL A 77 -2.60 17.21 -21.57
N ARG A 78 -3.12 16.05 -21.13
CA ARG A 78 -4.43 16.00 -20.44
C ARG A 78 -4.26 16.11 -18.92
N LYS A 79 -5.37 16.33 -18.21
CA LYS A 79 -5.45 16.31 -16.73
C LYS A 79 -5.35 14.86 -16.19
N TYR A 80 -4.20 14.24 -16.32
CA TYR A 80 -3.84 12.96 -15.67
C TYR A 80 -2.40 13.01 -15.15
N MET A 81 -2.00 12.03 -14.34
CA MET A 81 -0.69 11.98 -13.68
C MET A 81 0.51 12.20 -14.63
N LEU A 82 0.55 11.48 -15.75
CA LEU A 82 1.63 11.63 -16.74
C LEU A 82 1.68 13.03 -17.39
N GLY A 83 0.53 13.67 -17.59
CA GLY A 83 0.47 15.06 -18.07
C GLY A 83 0.93 16.04 -16.99
N SER A 84 0.83 15.68 -15.71
CA SER A 84 1.45 16.43 -14.62
C SER A 84 2.98 16.34 -14.67
N PHE A 85 3.54 15.14 -14.90
CA PHE A 85 4.98 14.94 -15.03
C PHE A 85 5.59 15.79 -16.14
N VAL A 86 4.98 15.75 -17.34
CA VAL A 86 5.40 16.59 -18.47
C VAL A 86 5.33 18.08 -18.13
N ARG A 87 4.25 18.55 -17.49
CA ARG A 87 4.06 19.97 -17.14
C ARG A 87 5.07 20.48 -16.12
N HIS A 88 5.55 19.62 -15.24
CA HIS A 88 6.54 19.98 -14.22
C HIS A 88 7.98 19.66 -14.65
N GLY A 89 8.19 19.33 -15.92
CA GLY A 89 9.52 19.22 -16.51
C GLY A 89 10.25 17.91 -16.24
N LEU A 90 9.56 16.84 -15.84
CA LEU A 90 10.20 15.52 -15.72
C LEU A 90 10.62 15.02 -17.11
N GLU A 91 11.89 14.59 -17.21
CA GLU A 91 12.40 13.96 -18.42
C GLU A 91 11.68 12.64 -18.68
N GLN A 92 11.67 12.20 -19.94
CA GLN A 92 10.96 10.96 -20.33
C GLN A 92 11.43 9.75 -19.52
N LYS A 93 12.74 9.59 -19.30
CA LYS A 93 13.30 8.48 -18.53
C LYS A 93 12.88 8.52 -17.05
N GLU A 94 12.78 9.72 -16.49
CA GLU A 94 12.35 9.92 -15.09
C GLU A 94 10.86 9.59 -14.96
N ALA A 95 10.03 10.07 -15.89
CA ALA A 95 8.60 9.78 -15.92
C ALA A 95 8.31 8.28 -16.11
N GLU A 96 9.10 7.59 -16.95
CA GLU A 96 9.06 6.14 -17.11
C GLU A 96 9.34 5.42 -15.79
N ALA A 97 10.41 5.79 -15.09
CA ALA A 97 10.81 5.19 -13.82
C ALA A 97 9.77 5.43 -12.72
N GLU A 98 9.32 6.67 -12.53
CA GLU A 98 8.33 7.04 -11.52
C GLU A 98 6.98 6.33 -11.70
N SER A 99 6.59 6.09 -12.95
CA SER A 99 5.31 5.44 -13.24
C SER A 99 5.35 3.94 -13.00
N LEU A 100 6.49 3.30 -13.22
CA LEU A 100 6.69 1.90 -12.82
C LEU A 100 6.58 1.74 -11.31
N VAL A 101 7.19 2.64 -10.54
CA VAL A 101 7.08 2.65 -9.07
C VAL A 101 5.63 2.76 -8.63
N GLN A 102 4.82 3.62 -9.26
CA GLN A 102 3.41 3.79 -8.91
C GLN A 102 2.54 2.58 -9.21
N ILE A 103 2.79 1.90 -10.34
CA ILE A 103 2.03 0.69 -10.68
C ILE A 103 2.26 -0.38 -9.60
N ILE A 104 3.52 -0.60 -9.22
CA ILE A 104 3.88 -1.62 -8.22
C ILE A 104 3.37 -1.19 -6.84
N ALA A 105 3.71 0.02 -6.40
CA ALA A 105 3.40 0.50 -5.06
C ALA A 105 1.90 0.67 -4.82
N GLY A 106 1.14 1.14 -5.82
CA GLY A 106 -0.30 1.41 -5.69
C GLY A 106 -1.16 0.16 -5.85
N SER A 107 -0.82 -0.74 -6.78
CA SER A 107 -1.68 -1.87 -7.12
C SER A 107 -1.62 -2.97 -6.05
N ASP A 108 -0.42 -3.46 -5.73
CA ASP A 108 -0.26 -4.64 -4.88
C ASP A 108 -0.59 -4.35 -3.42
N THR A 109 -0.26 -3.14 -2.92
CA THR A 109 -0.54 -2.77 -1.53
C THR A 109 -2.03 -2.56 -1.28
N THR A 110 -2.74 -1.86 -2.17
CA THR A 110 -4.20 -1.67 -2.04
C THR A 110 -4.94 -2.99 -2.24
N ALA A 111 -4.52 -3.83 -3.20
CA ALA A 111 -5.09 -5.17 -3.38
C ALA A 111 -4.91 -6.04 -2.13
N THR A 112 -3.75 -5.95 -1.47
CA THR A 112 -3.49 -6.65 -0.20
C THR A 112 -4.43 -6.16 0.90
N ALA A 113 -4.56 -4.84 1.08
CA ALA A 113 -5.49 -4.27 2.07
C ALA A 113 -6.95 -4.71 1.82
N LEU A 114 -7.41 -4.65 0.57
CA LEU A 114 -8.75 -5.11 0.18
C LEU A 114 -8.94 -6.59 0.49
N ARG A 115 -7.99 -7.45 0.10
CA ARG A 115 -8.05 -8.89 0.39
C ARG A 115 -8.14 -9.16 1.88
N THR A 116 -7.39 -8.43 2.71
CA THR A 116 -7.44 -8.59 4.17
C THR A 116 -8.81 -8.24 4.73
N VAL A 117 -9.39 -7.09 4.34
CA VAL A 117 -10.74 -6.71 4.76
C VAL A 117 -11.75 -7.78 4.33
N ILE A 118 -11.71 -8.17 3.05
CA ILE A 118 -12.66 -9.11 2.48
C ILE A 118 -12.56 -10.46 3.19
N ALA A 119 -11.35 -10.99 3.37
CA ALA A 119 -11.13 -12.27 4.03
C ALA A 119 -11.69 -12.27 5.44
N HIS A 120 -11.30 -11.30 6.28
CA HIS A 120 -11.73 -11.26 7.68
C HIS A 120 -13.23 -11.00 7.85
N VAL A 121 -13.81 -10.13 7.03
CA VAL A 121 -15.25 -9.85 7.08
C VAL A 121 -16.03 -11.09 6.60
N ALA A 122 -15.66 -11.68 5.46
CA ALA A 122 -16.38 -12.82 4.89
C ALA A 122 -16.29 -14.09 5.76
N THR A 123 -15.20 -14.29 6.49
CA THR A 123 -15.05 -15.45 7.39
C THR A 123 -15.62 -15.23 8.79
N SER A 124 -16.21 -14.06 9.07
CA SER A 124 -16.70 -13.70 10.40
C SER A 124 -18.17 -13.33 10.34
N PRO A 125 -19.11 -14.29 10.55
CA PRO A 125 -20.54 -14.06 10.31
C PRO A 125 -21.15 -12.88 11.07
N ASN A 126 -20.70 -12.62 12.30
CA ASN A 126 -21.19 -11.50 13.10
C ASN A 126 -20.73 -10.15 12.55
N ILE A 127 -19.46 -10.07 12.14
CA ILE A 127 -18.86 -8.86 11.54
C ILE A 127 -19.50 -8.61 10.18
N TYR A 128 -19.64 -9.64 9.34
CA TYR A 128 -20.32 -9.56 8.05
C TYR A 128 -21.72 -8.97 8.19
N LYS A 129 -22.56 -9.57 9.06
CA LYS A 129 -23.93 -9.11 9.26
C LYS A 129 -23.99 -7.69 9.76
N ARG A 130 -23.08 -7.30 10.66
CA ARG A 130 -23.06 -5.94 11.20
C ARG A 130 -22.64 -4.90 10.15
N LEU A 131 -21.62 -5.21 9.34
CA LEU A 131 -21.22 -4.33 8.24
C LEU A 131 -22.32 -4.20 7.19
N GLN A 132 -22.94 -5.32 6.80
CA GLN A 132 -24.07 -5.32 5.88
C GLN A 132 -25.24 -4.52 6.43
N ASN A 133 -25.61 -4.71 7.71
CA ASN A 133 -26.67 -3.94 8.34
C ASN A 133 -26.39 -2.42 8.35
N GLU A 134 -25.15 -2.01 8.60
CA GLU A 134 -24.77 -0.59 8.53
C GLU A 134 -24.97 -0.03 7.11
N ILE A 135 -24.52 -0.77 6.09
CA ILE A 135 -24.65 -0.39 4.68
C ILE A 135 -26.12 -0.37 4.23
N ASP A 136 -26.91 -1.36 4.61
CA ASP A 136 -28.32 -1.49 4.24
C ASP A 136 -29.15 -0.39 4.89
N THR A 137 -28.90 -0.09 6.16
CA THR A 137 -29.57 1.01 6.89
C THR A 137 -29.25 2.33 6.21
N ALA A 138 -27.97 2.62 5.96
CA ALA A 138 -27.57 3.86 5.30
C ALA A 138 -28.11 3.98 3.86
N THR A 139 -28.28 2.85 3.16
CA THR A 139 -28.89 2.81 1.82
C THR A 139 -30.39 3.10 1.91
N ALA A 140 -31.11 2.50 2.86
CA ALA A 140 -32.54 2.73 3.08
C ALA A 140 -32.85 4.19 3.48
N ASP A 141 -31.95 4.79 4.25
CA ASP A 141 -32.03 6.20 4.68
C ASP A 141 -31.60 7.20 3.57
N GLY A 142 -31.15 6.71 2.41
CA GLY A 142 -30.69 7.54 1.30
C GLY A 142 -29.37 8.26 1.56
N LEU A 143 -28.57 7.79 2.51
CA LEU A 143 -27.25 8.35 2.89
C LEU A 143 -26.10 7.81 2.02
N VAL A 144 -26.33 6.71 1.30
CA VAL A 144 -25.34 6.05 0.45
C VAL A 144 -25.87 5.92 -0.99
N SER A 145 -25.13 6.51 -1.93
CA SER A 145 -25.44 6.44 -3.37
C SER A 145 -25.04 5.09 -4.00
N SER A 146 -25.42 4.89 -5.26
CA SER A 146 -25.03 3.71 -6.05
C SER A 146 -24.56 4.13 -7.43
N PRO A 147 -23.25 4.02 -7.76
CA PRO A 147 -22.15 3.59 -6.88
C PRO A 147 -21.85 4.62 -5.77
N VAL A 148 -21.40 4.15 -4.61
CA VAL A 148 -21.14 5.00 -3.43
C VAL A 148 -20.09 6.09 -3.69
N ALA A 149 -20.32 7.28 -3.14
CA ALA A 149 -19.31 8.33 -3.09
C ALA A 149 -18.38 8.13 -1.87
N ASP A 150 -17.10 8.44 -2.01
CA ASP A 150 -16.13 8.26 -0.89
C ASP A 150 -16.53 9.03 0.38
N LEU A 151 -17.08 10.24 0.23
CA LEU A 151 -17.54 11.03 1.38
C LEU A 151 -18.67 10.37 2.16
N GLU A 152 -19.55 9.63 1.47
CA GLU A 152 -20.65 8.87 2.07
C GLU A 152 -20.11 7.63 2.79
N ALA A 153 -19.23 6.87 2.13
CA ALA A 153 -18.61 5.69 2.72
C ALA A 153 -17.79 6.01 3.99
N ARG A 154 -17.16 7.18 4.07
CA ARG A 154 -16.46 7.64 5.28
C ARG A 154 -17.36 7.84 6.49
N GLN A 155 -18.67 8.00 6.31
CA GLN A 155 -19.63 8.14 7.41
C GLN A 155 -20.03 6.79 8.03
N LEU A 156 -19.73 5.68 7.35
CA LEU A 156 -20.01 4.32 7.83
C LEU A 156 -18.92 3.93 8.85
N LEU A 157 -19.21 4.12 10.13
CA LEU A 157 -18.21 4.00 11.20
C LEU A 157 -17.68 2.58 11.37
N TYR A 158 -18.55 1.57 11.22
CA TYR A 158 -18.16 0.18 11.31
C TYR A 158 -17.35 -0.26 10.08
N LEU A 159 -17.64 0.26 8.89
CA LEU A 159 -16.76 0.14 7.73
C LEU A 159 -15.37 0.71 8.02
N GLN A 160 -15.29 1.94 8.56
CA GLN A 160 -14.00 2.55 8.91
C GLN A 160 -13.23 1.68 9.92
N ALA A 161 -13.92 1.14 10.92
CA ALA A 161 -13.35 0.22 11.89
C ALA A 161 -12.83 -1.07 11.23
N CYS A 162 -13.57 -1.67 10.30
CA CYS A 162 -13.13 -2.86 9.57
C CYS A 162 -11.89 -2.60 8.72
N ILE A 163 -11.82 -1.45 8.05
CA ILE A 163 -10.64 -1.04 7.25
C ILE A 163 -9.43 -0.85 8.16
N LYS A 164 -9.58 -0.13 9.27
CA LYS A 164 -8.50 0.11 10.24
C LYS A 164 -7.99 -1.19 10.85
N GLU A 165 -8.90 -2.08 11.27
CA GLU A 165 -8.56 -3.38 11.83
C GLU A 165 -7.83 -4.29 10.82
N SER A 166 -8.13 -4.14 9.52
CA SER A 166 -7.40 -4.89 8.49
C SER A 166 -5.92 -4.52 8.43
N PHE A 167 -5.57 -3.25 8.66
CA PHE A 167 -4.16 -2.83 8.73
C PHE A 167 -3.46 -3.41 9.96
N CYS A 168 -4.18 -3.61 11.07
CA CYS A 168 -3.63 -4.27 12.26
C CYS A 168 -3.36 -5.75 12.00
N MET A 169 -4.31 -6.43 11.35
CA MET A 169 -4.16 -7.85 11.08
C MET A 169 -3.06 -8.14 10.07
N TRP A 170 -3.06 -7.39 8.98
CA TRP A 170 -2.12 -7.61 7.88
C TRP A 170 -1.71 -6.28 7.21
N PRO A 171 -0.66 -5.63 7.74
CA PRO A 171 -0.06 -4.47 7.08
C PRO A 171 0.33 -4.81 5.64
N PRO A 172 -0.13 -4.05 4.63
CA PRO A 172 0.22 -4.32 3.23
C PRO A 172 1.73 -4.29 2.95
N ILE A 173 2.48 -3.53 3.74
CA ILE A 173 3.94 -3.51 3.72
C ILE A 173 4.44 -3.99 5.08
N SER A 174 4.99 -5.20 5.11
CA SER A 174 5.60 -5.82 6.30
C SER A 174 7.13 -5.85 6.26
N GLY A 175 7.72 -5.45 5.13
CA GLY A 175 9.18 -5.35 4.98
C GLY A 175 9.77 -4.25 5.86
N ILE A 176 10.99 -4.50 6.36
CA ILE A 176 11.72 -3.53 7.17
C ILE A 176 12.19 -2.38 6.25
N MET A 177 11.72 -1.15 6.53
CA MET A 177 12.09 0.06 5.79
C MET A 177 12.99 0.97 6.64
N PRO A 178 14.32 0.77 6.63
CA PRO A 178 15.21 1.56 7.46
C PRO A 178 15.30 3.03 7.03
N ARG A 179 15.66 3.88 7.98
CA ARG A 179 16.12 5.25 7.78
C ARG A 179 17.53 5.36 8.34
N ILE A 180 18.39 6.06 7.62
CA ILE A 180 19.74 6.34 8.10
C ILE A 180 19.65 7.56 9.03
N SER A 181 20.21 7.42 10.23
CA SER A 181 20.35 8.53 11.17
C SER A 181 21.40 9.53 10.63
N ASP A 182 21.00 10.78 10.38
CA ASP A 182 21.89 11.81 9.83
C ASP A 182 22.87 12.36 10.87
N SER A 183 22.56 12.22 12.17
CA SER A 183 23.34 12.73 13.30
C SER A 183 23.15 11.84 14.52
N ASP A 184 24.10 11.85 15.46
CA ASP A 184 23.93 11.21 16.76
C ASP A 184 22.61 11.62 17.42
N ALA A 185 21.82 10.65 17.84
CA ALA A 185 20.49 10.85 18.42
C ALA A 185 20.26 9.95 19.63
N ILE A 186 19.25 10.26 20.45
CA ILE A 186 18.75 9.38 21.51
C ILE A 186 17.29 9.06 21.20
N VAL A 187 16.96 7.79 21.02
CA VAL A 187 15.59 7.31 20.78
C VAL A 187 15.25 6.30 21.85
N CYS A 188 14.16 6.54 22.58
CA CYS A 188 13.73 5.69 23.71
C CYS A 188 14.86 5.42 24.73
N GLY A 189 15.72 6.42 24.99
CA GLY A 189 16.87 6.29 25.90
C GLY A 189 18.10 5.59 25.30
N VAL A 190 18.03 5.11 24.05
CA VAL A 190 19.14 4.44 23.36
C VAL A 190 19.88 5.43 22.47
N ARG A 191 21.21 5.51 22.63
CA ARG A 191 22.07 6.30 21.74
C ARG A 191 22.19 5.64 20.37
N ILE A 192 21.84 6.38 19.33
CA ILE A 192 21.93 5.99 17.92
C ILE A 192 23.01 6.86 17.27
N PRO A 193 24.18 6.30 16.89
CA PRO A 193 25.20 7.04 16.17
C PRO A 193 24.74 7.44 14.77
N ALA A 194 25.29 8.55 14.25
CA ALA A 194 25.14 8.93 12.85
C ALA A 194 25.53 7.78 11.91
N GLY A 195 24.80 7.62 10.81
CA GLY A 195 24.97 6.55 9.83
C GLY A 195 24.27 5.24 10.17
N THR A 196 23.61 5.14 11.33
CA THR A 196 22.91 3.91 11.74
C THR A 196 21.57 3.76 11.00
N ASN A 197 21.30 2.55 10.48
CA ASN A 197 19.99 2.18 9.96
C ASN A 197 19.01 1.91 11.12
N VAL A 198 17.92 2.66 11.17
CA VAL A 198 16.86 2.55 12.16
C VAL A 198 15.55 2.18 11.46
N ALA A 199 14.89 1.14 11.94
CA ALA A 199 13.62 0.67 11.39
C ALA A 199 12.70 0.15 12.49
N TRP A 200 11.46 -0.13 12.13
CA TRP A 200 10.46 -0.72 13.01
C TRP A 200 9.85 -1.96 12.35
N SER A 201 9.34 -2.88 13.16
CA SER A 201 8.62 -4.06 12.67
C SER A 201 7.14 -3.75 12.63
N ALA A 202 6.56 -3.73 11.42
CA ALA A 202 5.13 -3.51 11.23
C ALA A 202 4.29 -4.51 12.01
N ARG A 203 4.66 -5.79 11.94
CA ARG A 203 3.97 -6.84 12.68
C ARG A 203 4.08 -6.65 14.19
N ALA A 204 5.23 -6.25 14.73
CA ALA A 204 5.37 -6.05 16.17
C ALA A 204 4.52 -4.87 16.67
N VAL A 205 4.50 -3.76 15.93
CA VAL A 205 3.71 -2.58 16.30
C VAL A 205 2.22 -2.87 16.24
N MET A 206 1.74 -3.52 15.17
CA MET A 206 0.31 -3.84 15.03
C MET A 206 -0.20 -4.93 15.98
N ARG A 207 0.71 -5.67 16.62
CA ARG A 207 0.38 -6.66 17.67
C ARG A 207 0.77 -6.19 19.07
N ASN A 208 1.03 -4.89 19.24
CA ASN A 208 1.32 -4.35 20.56
C ASN A 208 0.05 -4.39 21.43
N HIS A 209 0.06 -5.23 22.48
CA HIS A 209 -1.07 -5.39 23.38
C HIS A 209 -1.42 -4.12 24.17
N ASP A 210 -0.45 -3.22 24.39
CA ASP A 210 -0.71 -1.96 25.09
C ASP A 210 -1.56 -1.01 24.22
N ALA A 211 -1.39 -1.07 22.90
CA ALA A 211 -2.16 -0.28 21.95
C ALA A 211 -3.48 -0.98 21.59
N PHE A 212 -3.38 -2.23 21.15
CA PHE A 212 -4.49 -2.94 20.52
C PHE A 212 -5.25 -3.84 21.49
N GLY A 213 -4.73 -4.17 22.67
CA GLY A 213 -5.37 -5.06 23.65
C GLY A 213 -4.80 -6.48 23.64
N LEU A 214 -5.18 -7.29 24.64
CA LEU A 214 -4.74 -8.69 24.73
C LEU A 214 -5.24 -9.57 23.58
N ASP A 215 -6.27 -9.11 22.90
CA ASP A 215 -6.90 -9.70 21.73
C ASP A 215 -6.35 -9.13 20.42
N ALA A 216 -5.17 -8.48 20.42
CA ALA A 216 -4.56 -7.91 19.23
C ALA A 216 -4.30 -8.92 18.10
N ASP A 217 -4.35 -10.23 18.39
CA ASP A 217 -4.28 -11.31 17.41
C ASP A 217 -5.62 -11.65 16.73
N ILE A 218 -6.71 -11.02 17.16
CA ILE A 218 -8.08 -11.24 16.69
C ILE A 218 -8.54 -10.01 15.90
N PHE A 219 -9.17 -10.24 14.74
CA PHE A 219 -9.81 -9.18 13.98
C PHE A 219 -11.09 -8.73 14.71
N GLU A 220 -11.02 -7.64 15.46
CA GLU A 220 -12.10 -7.08 16.27
C GLU A 220 -12.30 -5.60 15.93
N PRO A 221 -13.14 -5.28 14.92
CA PRO A 221 -13.43 -3.89 14.56
C PRO A 221 -13.98 -3.06 15.71
N ASP A 222 -14.68 -3.66 16.69
CA ASP A 222 -15.27 -2.90 17.80
C ASP A 222 -14.24 -2.20 18.69
N ARG A 223 -12.97 -2.63 18.65
CA ARG A 223 -11.90 -1.95 19.39
C ARG A 223 -11.77 -0.49 18.97
N TRP A 224 -12.05 -0.17 17.71
CA TRP A 224 -11.98 1.19 17.17
C TRP A 224 -13.16 2.07 17.58
N LEU A 225 -14.29 1.46 17.89
CA LEU A 225 -15.51 2.17 18.29
C LEU A 225 -15.60 2.35 19.81
N ASN A 226 -15.01 1.43 20.56
CA ASN A 226 -15.11 1.37 22.03
C ASN A 226 -13.87 1.89 22.77
N ALA A 227 -12.79 2.25 22.06
CA ALA A 227 -11.58 2.77 22.68
C ALA A 227 -11.81 4.18 23.29
N ASP A 228 -11.21 4.42 24.45
CA ASP A 228 -11.07 5.78 24.98
C ASP A 228 -10.20 6.65 24.05
N SER A 229 -10.28 7.97 24.21
CA SER A 229 -9.58 8.91 23.33
C SER A 229 -8.07 8.72 23.30
N GLY A 230 -7.45 8.35 24.43
CA GLY A 230 -6.01 8.12 24.51
C GLY A 230 -5.59 6.86 23.76
N ARG A 231 -6.30 5.75 24.00
CA ARG A 231 -6.03 4.50 23.29
C ARG A 231 -6.35 4.59 21.80
N PHE A 232 -7.44 5.24 21.43
CA PHE A 232 -7.80 5.49 20.03
C PHE A 232 -6.68 6.23 19.30
N GLN A 233 -6.13 7.29 19.89
CA GLN A 233 -5.03 8.05 19.28
C GLN A 233 -3.77 7.19 19.12
N THR A 234 -3.45 6.33 20.09
CA THR A 234 -2.31 5.41 19.99
C THR A 234 -2.49 4.39 18.86
N MET A 235 -3.69 3.82 18.70
CA MET A 235 -4.01 2.90 17.61
C MET A 235 -3.95 3.60 16.24
N GLU A 236 -4.52 4.80 16.12
CA GLU A 236 -4.44 5.64 14.91
C GLU A 236 -2.98 5.92 14.53
N ASN A 237 -2.17 6.37 15.49
CA ASN A 237 -0.76 6.66 15.25
C ASN A 237 0.01 5.40 14.82
N SER A 238 -0.37 4.23 15.34
CA SER A 238 0.25 2.96 14.98
C SER A 238 -0.07 2.58 13.53
N ILE A 239 -1.35 2.59 13.12
CA ILE A 239 -1.74 2.28 11.73
C ILE A 239 -1.22 3.32 10.73
N ASP A 240 -1.07 4.58 11.15
CA ASP A 240 -0.52 5.63 10.33
C ASP A 240 0.94 5.34 9.90
N LEU A 241 1.69 4.56 10.69
CA LEU A 241 3.02 4.12 10.31
C LEU A 241 3.02 3.23 9.07
N CYS A 242 1.93 2.49 8.79
CA CYS A 242 1.78 1.73 7.53
C CYS A 242 1.80 2.65 6.29
N PHE A 243 1.39 3.90 6.46
CA PHE A 243 1.45 4.92 5.44
C PHE A 243 2.70 5.81 5.55
N GLY A 244 3.59 5.57 6.51
CA GLY A 244 4.75 6.44 6.73
C GLY A 244 4.38 7.83 7.27
N GLN A 245 5.39 8.59 7.67
CA GLN A 245 5.23 9.89 8.33
C GLN A 245 6.24 10.93 7.80
N GLY A 246 5.90 12.21 7.95
CA GLY A 246 6.75 13.35 7.55
C GLY A 246 7.12 13.33 6.07
N LYS A 247 8.41 13.57 5.76
CA LYS A 247 8.93 13.59 4.38
C LYS A 247 8.80 12.26 3.62
N TRP A 248 8.46 11.17 4.33
CA TRP A 248 8.30 9.82 3.77
C TRP A 248 6.86 9.32 3.83
N GLY A 249 5.89 10.21 4.02
CA GLY A 249 4.47 9.86 3.98
C GLY A 249 4.05 9.30 2.62
N CYS A 250 3.16 8.33 2.64
CA CYS A 250 2.64 7.65 1.46
C CYS A 250 1.77 8.61 0.65
N LEU A 251 2.26 8.98 -0.53
CA LEU A 251 1.54 9.81 -1.49
C LEU A 251 0.21 9.19 -1.93
N GLY A 252 0.14 7.86 -1.92
CA GLY A 252 -1.05 7.10 -2.30
C GLY A 252 -2.13 6.99 -1.23
N ARG A 253 -1.89 7.41 0.02
CA ARG A 253 -2.82 7.22 1.15
C ARG A 253 -4.26 7.68 0.81
N PRO A 254 -4.50 8.89 0.26
CA PRO A 254 -5.86 9.31 -0.05
C PRO A 254 -6.54 8.44 -1.11
N ILE A 255 -5.78 7.99 -2.12
CA ILE A 255 -6.30 7.15 -3.21
C ILE A 255 -6.63 5.75 -2.68
N ALA A 256 -5.71 5.15 -1.92
CA ALA A 256 -5.91 3.84 -1.31
C ALA A 256 -7.15 3.80 -0.40
N LEU A 257 -7.36 4.83 0.42
CA LEU A 257 -8.55 4.91 1.27
C LEU A 257 -9.85 5.11 0.48
N ILE A 258 -9.83 5.90 -0.61
CA ILE A 258 -10.98 6.01 -1.52
C ILE A 258 -11.32 4.65 -2.14
N GLU A 259 -10.31 3.93 -2.62
CA GLU A 259 -10.47 2.60 -3.20
C GLU A 259 -11.04 1.61 -2.17
N LEU A 260 -10.46 1.56 -0.97
CA LEU A 260 -10.95 0.70 0.13
C LEU A 260 -12.39 1.01 0.51
N ASN A 261 -12.70 2.28 0.78
CA ASN A 261 -14.03 2.73 1.18
C ASN A 261 -15.09 2.32 0.16
N LYS A 262 -14.83 2.61 -1.12
CA LYS A 262 -15.81 2.36 -2.18
C LYS A 262 -15.97 0.87 -2.47
N MET A 263 -14.85 0.16 -2.63
CA MET A 263 -14.87 -1.24 -3.03
C MET A 263 -15.52 -2.14 -1.98
N VAL A 264 -15.23 -1.91 -0.69
CA VAL A 264 -15.81 -2.71 0.39
C VAL A 264 -17.33 -2.52 0.45
N VAL A 265 -17.82 -1.28 0.36
CA VAL A 265 -19.27 -1.02 0.30
C VAL A 265 -19.90 -1.69 -0.92
N GLU A 266 -19.34 -1.50 -2.12
CA GLU A 266 -19.90 -2.05 -3.36
C GLU A 266 -19.90 -3.59 -3.38
N LEU A 267 -18.97 -4.23 -2.66
CA LEU A 267 -18.91 -5.67 -2.54
C LEU A 267 -19.94 -6.22 -1.55
N PHE A 268 -20.06 -5.61 -0.36
CA PHE A 268 -20.88 -6.12 0.74
C PHE A 268 -22.33 -5.62 0.74
N ARG A 269 -22.68 -4.67 -0.13
CA ARG A 269 -24.07 -4.21 -0.35
C ARG A 269 -24.96 -5.17 -1.16
N ARG A 270 -24.43 -6.33 -1.59
CA ARG A 270 -25.10 -7.29 -2.48
C ARG A 270 -25.52 -8.55 -1.76
#